data_AF-A0A1H4G9W9-F1
#
_entry.id   AF-A0A1H4G9W9-F1
#
_cell.length_a   1.000
_cell.length_b   1.000
_cell.length_c   1.000
_cell.angle_alpha   90.00
_cell.angle_beta   90.00
_cell.angle_gamma   90.00
#
_symmetry.space_group_name_H-M   'P 1'
#
loop_
_entity.id
_entity.type
_entity.pdbx_description
1 polymer ?
#
loop_
_entity_poly.entity_id
_entity_poly.type
_entity_poly.pdbx_seq_one_letter_code
_entity_poly.pdbx_strand_id
1 'polypeptide(L)'
;MKRVSLLALTLLVACFACQNSPKHEAATTKDVVVPLVSSPLFYTQLKGKIGERAITMQLMKTAPHLLRGYFCYDSIGKPIAVWGTLDSALVNVYEETNTDEDRLFSGYLSDDGKFKGVWHGDGTSFHFELHTDLKNAVPLKVFYAIDSARLLPDFEKSPMGTVSNSLIWPDSTVDPAVASFIIQQVTDGKGNDPATFLKRSIDSFVLAYRISAKGVDTSELKEENGGGMSWNWTADRDIKVVYNTWPLLVIEKYGYDFTGGAHGNWGARYLTLDLSKKKVVKPADIFRSGYQETVSNLLDKAFRQKFHLNDDEALDLHLLVKTIPPNDNLIVTDKGVCFSYTPYEVGPYAMGQITLFIPFTELKAVLK
;
A
#
# COMPACT_ATOMS: atom_id res chain seq x y z
N MET A 1 57.96 29.16 64.70
CA MET A 1 58.42 28.43 63.51
C MET A 1 57.29 28.33 62.50
N LYS A 2 57.55 28.79 61.27
CA LYS A 2 56.99 28.39 59.98
C LYS A 2 55.48 28.04 59.83
N ARG A 3 54.83 28.93 59.07
CA ARG A 3 54.00 28.71 57.87
C ARG A 3 52.54 28.22 58.02
N VAL A 4 51.66 29.20 57.86
CA VAL A 4 50.35 29.17 57.22
C VAL A 4 50.39 28.36 55.91
N SER A 5 49.37 27.54 55.67
CA SER A 5 48.92 27.15 54.32
C SER A 5 47.41 26.85 54.33
N LEU A 6 46.69 27.69 53.59
CA LEU A 6 45.35 27.52 53.03
C LEU A 6 45.22 26.19 52.27
N LEU A 7 44.02 25.59 52.28
CA LEU A 7 43.35 25.01 51.10
C LEU A 7 41.91 24.65 51.51
N ALA A 8 40.93 25.49 51.18
CA ALA A 8 40.08 25.41 49.98
C ALA A 8 38.97 24.34 50.10
N LEU A 9 37.79 24.83 50.48
CA LEU A 9 36.50 24.14 50.49
C LEU A 9 35.99 24.11 49.03
N THR A 10 35.83 22.93 48.44
CA THR A 10 35.11 22.76 47.16
C THR A 10 33.87 21.89 47.37
N LEU A 11 32.71 22.57 47.37
CA LEU A 11 31.41 21.96 47.15
C LEU A 11 31.39 21.34 45.73
N LEU A 12 31.08 20.05 45.61
CA LEU A 12 30.56 19.50 44.35
C LEU A 12 29.05 19.62 44.36
N VAL A 13 28.55 20.61 43.60
CA VAL A 13 27.16 20.69 43.16
C VAL A 13 26.99 19.69 42.01
N ALA A 14 26.18 18.66 42.22
CA ALA A 14 25.75 17.76 41.16
C ALA A 14 24.68 18.47 40.31
N CYS A 15 25.10 19.12 39.23
CA CYS A 15 24.18 19.64 38.23
C CYS A 15 23.60 18.48 37.41
N PHE A 16 22.28 18.32 37.46
CA PHE A 16 21.49 17.57 36.50
C PHE A 16 21.73 18.14 35.10
N ALA A 17 22.55 17.47 34.29
CA ALA A 17 22.64 17.74 32.88
C ALA A 17 21.53 16.97 32.16
N CYS A 18 20.59 17.72 31.58
CA CYS A 18 19.61 17.24 30.62
C CYS A 18 20.31 16.41 29.54
N GLN A 19 19.99 15.13 29.46
CA GLN A 19 20.34 14.32 28.29
C GLN A 19 19.49 14.81 27.13
N ASN A 20 20.11 15.62 26.26
CA ASN A 20 19.60 15.87 24.92
C ASN A 20 19.52 14.52 24.21
N SER A 21 18.30 14.03 23.99
CA SER A 21 18.04 12.96 23.02
C SER A 21 18.65 13.38 21.68
N PRO A 22 19.40 12.50 20.99
CA PRO A 22 19.94 12.83 19.69
C PRO A 22 18.76 13.07 18.74
N LYS A 23 18.72 14.27 18.14
CA LYS A 23 17.88 14.52 16.97
C LYS A 23 18.36 13.53 15.91
N HIS A 24 17.58 12.48 15.66
CA HIS A 24 17.70 11.70 14.43
C HIS A 24 17.34 12.64 13.29
N GLU A 25 18.34 13.32 12.72
CA GLU A 25 18.22 13.95 11.42
C GLU A 25 17.80 12.85 10.45
N ALA A 26 16.70 13.08 9.73
CA ALA A 26 16.31 12.25 8.62
C ALA A 26 17.54 12.11 7.72
N ALA A 27 17.84 10.88 7.30
CA ALA A 27 18.76 10.69 6.19
C ALA A 27 18.16 11.46 5.01
N THR A 28 18.67 12.67 4.75
CA THR A 28 18.35 13.43 3.54
C THR A 28 18.87 12.59 2.39
N THR A 29 18.00 11.76 1.83
CA THR A 29 18.25 11.08 0.58
C THR A 29 18.57 12.18 -0.42
N LYS A 30 19.76 12.10 -1.02
CA LYS A 30 20.19 13.00 -2.11
C LYS A 30 19.10 13.00 -3.20
N ASP A 31 19.10 14.00 -4.09
CA ASP A 31 18.21 14.01 -5.27
C ASP A 31 18.39 12.71 -6.09
N VAL A 32 17.61 11.68 -5.78
CA VAL A 32 17.61 10.41 -6.49
C VAL A 32 16.60 10.55 -7.62
N VAL A 33 17.13 10.67 -8.83
CA VAL A 33 16.36 10.59 -10.06
C VAL A 33 16.25 9.11 -10.43
N VAL A 34 15.01 8.61 -10.51
CA VAL A 34 14.73 7.25 -10.96
C VAL A 34 14.49 7.29 -12.47
N PRO A 35 15.25 6.57 -13.31
CA PRO A 35 15.01 6.55 -14.75
C PRO A 35 13.77 5.71 -15.07
N LEU A 36 12.65 6.38 -15.39
CA LEU A 36 11.32 5.76 -15.42
C LEU A 36 11.04 4.94 -16.69
N VAL A 37 11.83 5.10 -17.76
CA VAL A 37 11.66 4.37 -19.03
C VAL A 37 12.57 3.14 -19.07
N SER A 38 13.86 3.34 -18.77
CA SER A 38 14.86 2.27 -18.86
C SER A 38 14.87 1.34 -17.63
N SER A 39 14.26 1.73 -16.50
CA SER A 39 14.11 0.82 -15.37
C SER A 39 13.06 -0.26 -15.66
N PRO A 40 13.42 -1.56 -15.60
CA PRO A 40 12.47 -2.64 -15.89
C PRO A 40 11.33 -2.70 -14.86
N LEU A 41 11.66 -2.49 -13.59
CA LEU A 41 10.76 -2.35 -12.45
C LEU A 41 11.26 -1.19 -11.60
N PHE A 42 10.36 -0.46 -10.96
CA PHE A 42 10.76 0.63 -10.06
C PHE A 42 9.67 0.94 -9.05
N TYR A 43 10.09 1.56 -7.96
CA TYR A 43 9.24 2.41 -7.13
C TYR A 43 9.80 3.83 -7.20
N THR A 44 8.92 4.83 -7.23
CA THR A 44 9.29 6.23 -7.10
C THR A 44 8.20 7.02 -6.37
N GLN A 45 8.60 8.13 -5.76
CA GLN A 45 7.70 9.18 -5.36
C GLN A 45 7.78 10.32 -6.37
N LEU A 46 6.64 10.72 -6.93
CA LEU A 46 6.52 11.83 -7.86
C LEU A 46 5.74 12.97 -7.19
N LYS A 47 6.20 14.21 -7.36
CA LYS A 47 5.49 15.41 -6.90
C LYS A 47 5.30 16.41 -8.03
N GLY A 48 4.20 17.13 -7.98
CA GLY A 48 3.86 18.17 -8.94
C GLY A 48 2.46 18.68 -8.69
N LYS A 49 1.79 19.12 -9.76
CA LYS A 49 0.43 19.64 -9.67
C LYS A 49 -0.48 19.08 -10.76
N ILE A 50 -1.76 18.98 -10.44
CA ILE A 50 -2.87 18.88 -11.40
C ILE A 50 -3.62 20.21 -11.33
N GLY A 51 -3.53 21.03 -12.38
CA GLY A 51 -3.95 22.43 -12.30
C GLY A 51 -3.22 23.15 -11.16
N GLU A 52 -3.96 23.71 -10.20
CA GLU A 52 -3.37 24.37 -9.02
C GLU A 52 -3.15 23.45 -7.81
N ARG A 53 -3.61 22.20 -7.88
CA ARG A 53 -3.63 21.29 -6.73
C ARG A 53 -2.32 20.49 -6.69
N ALA A 54 -1.54 20.69 -5.64
CA ALA A 54 -0.34 19.90 -5.40
C ALA A 54 -0.71 18.44 -5.08
N ILE A 55 0.03 17.52 -5.69
CA ILE A 55 -0.11 16.08 -5.46
C ILE A 55 1.23 15.42 -5.19
N THR A 56 1.17 14.36 -4.40
CA THR A 56 2.27 13.41 -4.22
C THR A 56 1.77 12.02 -4.64
N MET A 57 2.47 11.40 -5.59
CA MET A 57 2.17 10.09 -6.14
C MET A 57 3.27 9.08 -5.76
N GLN A 58 2.87 7.95 -5.22
CA GLN A 58 3.68 6.75 -5.02
C GLN A 58 3.44 5.84 -6.23
N LEU A 59 4.34 5.85 -7.22
CA LEU A 59 4.17 5.09 -8.46
C LEU A 59 5.13 3.90 -8.50
N MET A 60 4.61 2.74 -8.91
CA MET A 60 5.37 1.51 -9.02
C MET A 60 5.14 0.86 -10.38
N LYS A 61 6.22 0.44 -11.04
CA LYS A 61 6.18 -0.52 -12.15
C LYS A 61 6.38 -1.91 -11.56
N THR A 62 5.27 -2.63 -11.42
CA THR A 62 5.17 -3.91 -10.69
C THR A 62 5.29 -5.13 -11.60
N ALA A 63 5.10 -4.94 -12.91
CA ALA A 63 5.41 -5.90 -13.97
C ALA A 63 5.76 -5.11 -15.26
N PRO A 64 6.28 -5.74 -16.32
CA PRO A 64 6.75 -5.04 -17.53
C PRO A 64 5.76 -4.02 -18.13
N HIS A 65 4.46 -4.29 -18.04
CA HIS A 65 3.39 -3.43 -18.59
C HIS A 65 2.43 -2.90 -17.52
N LEU A 66 2.73 -3.09 -16.23
CA LEU A 66 1.80 -2.83 -15.15
C LEU A 66 2.34 -1.77 -14.19
N LEU A 67 1.61 -0.65 -14.14
CA LEU A 67 1.81 0.41 -13.16
C LEU A 67 0.74 0.28 -12.08
N ARG A 68 1.16 0.45 -10.83
CA ARG A 68 0.26 0.49 -9.67
C ARG A 68 0.77 1.52 -8.69
N GLY A 69 -0.10 2.01 -7.83
CA GLY A 69 0.32 2.96 -6.82
C GLY A 69 -0.81 3.65 -6.12
N TYR A 70 -0.47 4.78 -5.52
CA TYR A 70 -1.40 5.69 -4.89
C TYR A 70 -0.99 7.12 -5.18
N PHE A 71 -1.91 8.06 -5.17
CA PHE A 71 -1.57 9.46 -5.01
C PHE A 71 -2.46 10.14 -3.97
N CYS A 72 -2.01 11.28 -3.48
CA CYS A 72 -2.76 12.14 -2.59
C CYS A 72 -2.75 13.56 -3.15
N TYR A 73 -3.87 14.27 -3.02
CA TYR A 73 -3.82 15.73 -2.98
C TYR A 73 -3.19 16.15 -1.65
N ASP A 74 -2.10 16.90 -1.68
CA ASP A 74 -1.31 17.22 -0.48
C ASP A 74 -2.12 18.00 0.57
N SER A 75 -3.13 18.76 0.13
CA SER A 75 -4.04 19.49 1.02
C SER A 75 -5.05 18.60 1.75
N ILE A 76 -5.36 17.41 1.21
CA ILE A 76 -6.38 16.49 1.73
C ILE A 76 -5.71 15.29 2.43
N GLY A 77 -4.60 14.79 1.87
CA GLY A 77 -3.85 13.64 2.38
C GLY A 77 -4.62 12.32 2.41
N LYS A 78 -5.73 12.21 1.66
CA LYS A 78 -6.46 10.96 1.43
C LYS A 78 -5.80 10.21 0.27
N PRO A 79 -5.29 8.99 0.48
CA PRO A 79 -4.76 8.16 -0.61
C PRO A 79 -5.87 7.72 -1.57
N ILE A 80 -5.57 7.84 -2.86
CA ILE A 80 -6.39 7.37 -3.99
C ILE A 80 -5.55 6.33 -4.72
N ALA A 81 -6.03 5.09 -4.77
CA ALA A 81 -5.35 4.03 -5.48
C ALA A 81 -5.34 4.32 -6.98
N VAL A 82 -4.26 3.92 -7.66
CA VAL A 82 -4.14 4.02 -9.10
C VAL A 82 -3.59 2.74 -9.71
N TRP A 83 -4.04 2.44 -10.90
CA TRP A 83 -3.55 1.34 -11.73
C TRP A 83 -3.39 1.82 -13.15
N GLY A 84 -2.45 1.25 -13.89
CA GLY A 84 -2.19 1.69 -15.25
C GLY A 84 -1.46 0.67 -16.06
N THR A 85 -1.51 0.88 -17.36
CA THR A 85 -0.79 0.07 -18.33
C THR A 85 0.15 0.93 -19.16
N LEU A 86 1.19 0.29 -19.68
CA LEU A 86 2.08 0.88 -20.66
C LEU A 86 1.76 0.26 -22.03
N ASP A 87 1.17 1.05 -22.92
CA ASP A 87 1.03 0.71 -24.34
C ASP A 87 2.09 1.47 -25.14
N SER A 88 3.10 0.73 -25.61
CA SER A 88 4.27 1.30 -26.27
C SER A 88 4.97 2.34 -25.37
N ALA A 89 4.85 3.63 -25.69
CA ALA A 89 5.39 4.72 -24.88
C ALA A 89 4.31 5.49 -24.10
N LEU A 90 3.03 5.29 -24.42
CA LEU A 90 1.92 5.98 -23.77
C LEU A 90 1.58 5.28 -22.46
N VAL A 91 1.50 6.08 -21.40
CA VAL A 91 1.10 5.63 -20.06
C VAL A 91 -0.28 6.17 -19.76
N ASN A 92 -1.19 5.25 -19.43
CA ASN A 92 -2.50 5.60 -18.87
C ASN A 92 -2.57 5.03 -17.45
N VAL A 93 -2.74 5.91 -16.45
CA VAL A 93 -2.86 5.57 -15.04
C VAL A 93 -4.21 6.06 -14.54
N TYR A 94 -5.12 5.12 -14.29
CA TYR A 94 -6.49 5.34 -13.85
C TYR A 94 -6.56 5.47 -12.33
N GLU A 95 -7.45 6.35 -11.85
CA GLU A 95 -7.84 6.41 -10.45
C GLU A 95 -8.86 5.31 -10.13
N GLU A 96 -8.69 4.63 -9.00
CA GLU A 96 -9.73 3.77 -8.45
C GLU A 96 -10.72 4.61 -7.66
N THR A 97 -11.78 5.06 -8.34
CA THR A 97 -12.87 5.86 -7.77
C THR A 97 -14.20 5.14 -7.90
N ASN A 98 -15.18 5.52 -7.08
CA ASN A 98 -16.56 5.04 -7.18
C ASN A 98 -17.39 5.95 -8.12
N THR A 99 -16.78 6.53 -9.15
CA THR A 99 -17.44 7.49 -10.04
C THR A 99 -17.85 6.83 -11.35
N ASP A 100 -18.93 7.32 -11.96
CA ASP A 100 -19.40 6.84 -13.27
C ASP A 100 -18.51 7.28 -14.45
N GLU A 101 -17.52 8.15 -14.18
CA GLU A 101 -16.53 8.64 -15.14
C GLU A 101 -15.14 8.10 -14.80
N ASP A 102 -14.42 7.65 -15.83
CA ASP A 102 -13.00 7.32 -15.76
C ASP A 102 -12.17 8.58 -15.50
N ARG A 103 -11.38 8.55 -14.43
CA ARG A 103 -10.36 9.57 -14.17
C ARG A 103 -8.98 8.98 -14.41
N LEU A 104 -8.14 9.65 -15.18
CA LEU A 104 -6.80 9.13 -15.48
C LEU A 104 -5.75 10.20 -15.75
N PHE A 105 -4.50 9.82 -15.51
CA PHE A 105 -3.31 10.48 -16.02
C PHE A 105 -2.90 9.81 -17.32
N SER A 106 -2.97 10.54 -18.44
CA SER A 106 -2.46 10.08 -19.73
C SER A 106 -1.20 10.87 -20.10
N GLY A 107 -0.09 10.19 -20.38
CA GLY A 107 1.17 10.88 -20.64
C GLY A 107 2.38 10.00 -20.87
N TYR A 108 3.55 10.58 -20.66
CA TYR A 108 4.84 9.95 -20.95
C TYR A 108 5.76 10.02 -19.74
N LEU A 109 6.45 8.91 -19.51
CA LEU A 109 7.54 8.80 -18.55
C LEU A 109 8.87 9.15 -19.24
N SER A 110 9.84 9.64 -18.48
CA SER A 110 11.18 9.92 -18.98
C SER A 110 12.27 9.53 -17.97
N ASP A 111 13.47 9.26 -18.50
CA ASP A 111 14.61 8.83 -17.69
C ASP A 111 15.23 9.94 -16.83
N ASP A 112 14.86 11.21 -17.07
CA ASP A 112 15.13 12.32 -16.15
C ASP A 112 14.13 12.41 -14.99
N GLY A 113 13.32 11.37 -14.78
CA GLY A 113 12.48 11.22 -13.59
C GLY A 113 11.16 11.99 -13.67
N LYS A 114 10.61 12.20 -14.87
CA LYS A 114 9.36 12.95 -15.03
C LYS A 114 8.22 12.07 -15.52
N PHE A 115 7.02 12.39 -15.07
CA PHE A 115 5.77 11.95 -15.66
C PHE A 115 4.99 13.20 -16.05
N LYS A 116 4.76 13.38 -17.35
CA LYS A 116 4.07 14.57 -17.87
C LYS A 116 2.96 14.19 -18.84
N GLY A 117 1.90 14.96 -18.85
CA GLY A 117 0.75 14.67 -19.71
C GLY A 117 -0.47 15.50 -19.39
N VAL A 118 -1.64 14.87 -19.57
CA VAL A 118 -2.96 15.44 -19.31
C VAL A 118 -3.68 14.51 -18.34
N TRP A 119 -4.16 15.08 -17.25
CA TRP A 119 -5.11 14.43 -16.36
C TRP A 119 -6.52 14.71 -16.89
N HIS A 120 -7.37 13.69 -16.93
CA HIS A 120 -8.77 13.74 -17.34
C HIS A 120 -9.66 13.30 -16.18
N GLY A 121 -10.74 14.03 -15.95
CA GLY A 121 -11.75 13.67 -14.96
C GLY A 121 -12.65 14.86 -14.61
N ASP A 122 -13.82 14.58 -14.03
CA ASP A 122 -14.81 15.58 -13.64
C ASP A 122 -15.26 16.48 -14.81
N GLY A 123 -15.34 15.90 -16.01
CA GLY A 123 -15.65 16.63 -17.24
C GLY A 123 -14.62 17.72 -17.60
N THR A 124 -13.41 17.67 -17.04
CA THR A 124 -12.34 18.63 -17.30
C THR A 124 -11.00 17.95 -17.57
N SER A 125 -9.99 18.76 -17.90
CA SER A 125 -8.64 18.26 -18.16
C SER A 125 -7.58 19.29 -17.76
N PHE A 126 -6.51 18.81 -17.16
CA PHE A 126 -5.39 19.64 -16.72
C PHE A 126 -4.07 19.06 -17.21
N HIS A 127 -3.20 19.92 -17.74
CA HIS A 127 -1.80 19.54 -17.91
C HIS A 127 -1.16 19.30 -16.53
N PHE A 128 -0.31 18.29 -16.45
CA PHE A 128 0.50 18.02 -15.28
C PHE A 128 1.95 17.73 -15.68
N GLU A 129 2.86 18.04 -14.77
CA GLU A 129 4.23 17.56 -14.79
C GLU A 129 4.59 17.18 -13.36
N LEU A 130 4.92 15.91 -13.16
CA LEU A 130 5.39 15.37 -11.89
C LEU A 130 6.86 14.98 -12.02
N HIS A 131 7.60 15.14 -10.93
CA HIS A 131 9.04 14.86 -10.86
C HIS A 131 9.37 13.93 -9.70
N THR A 132 10.35 13.06 -9.88
CA THR A 132 10.92 12.26 -8.79
C THR A 132 11.36 13.15 -7.63
N ASP A 133 10.82 12.90 -6.43
CA ASP A 133 11.25 13.54 -5.18
C ASP A 133 11.21 12.51 -4.05
N LEU A 134 12.40 12.01 -3.69
CA LEU A 134 12.57 11.03 -2.62
C LEU A 134 13.16 11.63 -1.33
N LYS A 135 13.34 12.96 -1.22
CA LYS A 135 14.12 13.62 -0.14
C LYS A 135 13.70 13.24 1.29
N ASN A 136 12.40 13.02 1.47
CA ASN A 136 11.80 12.64 2.75
C ASN A 136 11.14 11.26 2.65
N ALA A 137 11.46 10.46 1.65
CA ALA A 137 10.89 9.15 1.42
C ALA A 137 11.98 8.08 1.57
N VAL A 138 11.58 6.89 2.01
CA VAL A 138 12.50 5.74 2.03
C VAL A 138 12.65 5.20 0.60
N PRO A 139 13.89 5.06 0.08
CA PRO A 139 14.12 4.47 -1.22
C PRO A 139 13.84 2.96 -1.18
N LEU A 140 13.03 2.49 -2.13
CA LEU A 140 12.60 1.10 -2.24
C LEU A 140 12.84 0.60 -3.66
N LYS A 141 13.11 -0.70 -3.78
CA LYS A 141 13.19 -1.46 -5.03
C LYS A 141 11.94 -2.32 -5.17
N VAL A 142 11.61 -2.67 -6.41
CA VAL A 142 10.50 -3.57 -6.73
C VAL A 142 11.06 -4.87 -7.30
N PHE A 143 10.54 -5.98 -6.82
CA PHE A 143 10.80 -7.31 -7.32
C PHE A 143 9.50 -7.92 -7.81
N TYR A 144 9.56 -8.69 -8.89
CA TYR A 144 8.43 -9.33 -9.50
C TYR A 144 8.81 -10.74 -9.96
N ALA A 145 7.88 -11.68 -9.80
CA ALA A 145 7.98 -13.01 -10.37
C ALA A 145 6.59 -13.50 -10.77
N ILE A 146 6.53 -14.23 -11.88
CA ILE A 146 5.34 -14.90 -12.37
C ILE A 146 5.74 -16.31 -12.80
N ASP A 147 4.86 -17.27 -12.55
CA ASP A 147 5.02 -18.63 -13.04
C ASP A 147 3.65 -19.22 -13.37
N SER A 148 3.66 -20.31 -14.12
CA SER A 148 2.45 -21.06 -14.44
C SER A 148 2.71 -22.55 -14.52
N ALA A 149 1.67 -23.33 -14.28
CA ALA A 149 1.70 -24.77 -14.45
C ALA A 149 0.45 -25.23 -15.20
N ARG A 150 0.62 -26.18 -16.13
CA ARG A 150 -0.51 -26.93 -16.70
C ARG A 150 -1.04 -27.89 -15.64
N LEU A 151 -2.37 -28.01 -15.56
CA LEU A 151 -3.04 -29.00 -14.73
C LEU A 151 -2.60 -30.43 -15.10
N LEU A 152 -2.57 -30.73 -16.41
CA LEU A 152 -2.12 -31.97 -17.00
C LEU A 152 -0.99 -31.66 -18.00
N PRO A 153 0.28 -32.03 -17.69
CA PRO A 153 1.44 -31.65 -18.51
C PRO A 153 1.36 -32.10 -19.97
N ASP A 154 0.84 -33.31 -20.21
CA ASP A 154 0.82 -33.93 -21.54
C ASP A 154 -0.47 -33.63 -22.34
N PHE A 155 -1.32 -32.74 -21.84
CA PHE A 155 -2.56 -32.33 -22.52
C PHE A 155 -2.44 -30.91 -23.06
N GLU A 156 -2.48 -30.78 -24.40
CA GLU A 156 -2.26 -29.52 -25.12
C GLU A 156 -3.22 -28.41 -24.66
N LYS A 157 -4.50 -28.74 -24.49
CA LYS A 157 -5.57 -27.84 -24.02
C LYS A 157 -5.76 -27.88 -22.51
N SER A 158 -4.76 -28.32 -21.75
CA SER A 158 -4.83 -28.34 -20.30
C SER A 158 -5.10 -26.95 -19.74
N PRO A 159 -6.03 -26.81 -18.77
CA PRO A 159 -6.14 -25.63 -17.94
C PRO A 159 -4.80 -25.25 -17.31
N MET A 160 -4.65 -23.96 -16.98
CA MET A 160 -3.42 -23.39 -16.45
C MET A 160 -3.66 -22.71 -15.10
N GLY A 161 -2.81 -23.04 -14.13
CA GLY A 161 -2.66 -22.28 -12.91
C GLY A 161 -1.59 -21.20 -13.12
N THR A 162 -1.90 -19.94 -12.85
CA THR A 162 -0.97 -18.82 -12.96
C THR A 162 -0.81 -18.13 -11.61
N VAL A 163 0.41 -17.78 -11.24
CA VAL A 163 0.69 -17.02 -10.01
C VAL A 163 1.61 -15.86 -10.31
N SER A 164 1.22 -14.66 -9.89
CA SER A 164 2.03 -13.45 -10.04
C SER A 164 2.24 -12.77 -8.69
N ASN A 165 3.49 -12.41 -8.40
CA ASN A 165 3.86 -11.79 -7.14
C ASN A 165 4.75 -10.57 -7.38
N SER A 166 4.42 -9.44 -6.75
CA SER A 166 5.30 -8.29 -6.63
C SER A 166 5.53 -7.90 -5.17
N LEU A 167 6.74 -7.44 -4.86
CA LEU A 167 7.07 -6.92 -3.53
C LEU A 167 8.03 -5.73 -3.59
N ILE A 168 8.03 -4.96 -2.49
CA ILE A 168 9.01 -3.91 -2.24
C ILE A 168 10.15 -4.40 -1.35
N TRP A 169 11.33 -3.82 -1.55
CA TRP A 169 12.50 -4.09 -0.71
C TRP A 169 13.26 -2.78 -0.42
N PRO A 170 13.79 -2.55 0.79
CA PRO A 170 14.63 -1.38 1.05
C PRO A 170 15.85 -1.35 0.15
N ASP A 171 16.17 -0.18 -0.40
CA ASP A 171 17.44 0.03 -1.10
C ASP A 171 18.63 -0.12 -0.13
N SER A 172 19.80 -0.45 -0.66
CA SER A 172 21.05 -0.60 0.12
C SER A 172 21.47 0.66 0.87
N THR A 173 20.94 1.83 0.49
CA THR A 173 21.18 3.11 1.17
C THR A 173 20.34 3.32 2.43
N VAL A 174 19.31 2.49 2.66
CA VAL A 174 18.46 2.57 3.86
C VAL A 174 19.24 2.10 5.09
N ASP A 175 19.07 2.80 6.22
CA ASP A 175 19.65 2.41 7.51
C ASP A 175 19.38 0.90 7.80
N PRO A 176 20.40 0.10 8.15
CA PRO A 176 20.22 -1.36 8.30
C PRO A 176 19.16 -1.78 9.31
N ALA A 177 18.96 -1.02 10.39
CA ALA A 177 17.94 -1.34 11.39
C ALA A 177 16.54 -1.01 10.88
N VAL A 178 16.37 0.10 10.16
CA VAL A 178 15.13 0.44 9.46
C VAL A 178 14.84 -0.57 8.34
N ALA A 179 15.83 -0.93 7.53
CA ALA A 179 15.72 -1.91 6.46
C ALA A 179 15.29 -3.28 7.00
N SER A 180 15.92 -3.75 8.09
CA SER A 180 15.56 -5.01 8.74
C SER A 180 14.11 -5.00 9.24
N PHE A 181 13.66 -3.88 9.81
CA PHE A 181 12.27 -3.72 10.24
C PHE A 181 11.30 -3.76 9.05
N ILE A 182 11.59 -3.05 7.95
CA ILE A 182 10.76 -3.08 6.73
C ILE A 182 10.69 -4.52 6.18
N ILE A 183 11.82 -5.22 6.05
CA ILE A 183 11.88 -6.60 5.56
C ILE A 183 11.04 -7.53 6.44
N GLN A 184 11.10 -7.37 7.77
CA GLN A 184 10.27 -8.12 8.70
C GLN A 184 8.77 -7.93 8.42
N GLN A 185 8.31 -6.70 8.16
CA GLN A 185 6.89 -6.42 7.90
C GLN A 185 6.44 -6.87 6.50
N VAL A 186 7.31 -6.71 5.50
CA VAL A 186 7.06 -7.17 4.13
C VAL A 186 6.89 -8.69 4.10
N THR A 187 7.78 -9.42 4.77
CA THR A 187 7.85 -10.89 4.72
C THR A 187 7.10 -11.61 5.84
N ASP A 188 6.44 -10.87 6.74
CA ASP A 188 5.92 -11.40 8.02
C ASP A 188 6.98 -12.18 8.83
N GLY A 189 8.24 -11.75 8.75
CA GLY A 189 9.39 -12.39 9.38
C GLY A 189 9.81 -13.72 8.74
N LYS A 190 9.30 -14.06 7.55
CA LYS A 190 9.51 -15.37 6.89
C LYS A 190 10.55 -15.35 5.77
N GLY A 191 11.28 -14.25 5.59
CA GLY A 191 12.32 -14.15 4.56
C GLY A 191 13.25 -12.96 4.76
N ASN A 192 14.47 -13.09 4.22
CA ASN A 192 15.51 -12.06 4.23
C ASN A 192 16.14 -11.85 2.84
N ASP A 193 15.63 -12.55 1.82
CA ASP A 193 16.04 -12.42 0.42
C ASP A 193 14.78 -12.32 -0.44
N PRO A 194 14.64 -11.27 -1.27
CA PRO A 194 13.40 -11.02 -2.02
C PRO A 194 13.15 -12.10 -3.08
N ALA A 195 14.19 -12.59 -3.75
CA ALA A 195 14.05 -13.61 -4.80
C ALA A 195 13.57 -14.95 -4.21
N THR A 196 14.18 -15.38 -3.10
CA THR A 196 13.80 -16.61 -2.39
C THR A 196 12.38 -16.49 -1.81
N PHE A 197 12.00 -15.32 -1.28
CA PHE A 197 10.65 -15.10 -0.75
C PHE A 197 9.59 -15.22 -1.84
N LEU A 198 9.80 -14.56 -3.00
CA LEU A 198 8.90 -14.68 -4.16
C LEU A 198 8.80 -16.13 -4.64
N LYS A 199 9.95 -16.79 -4.82
CA LYS A 199 10.01 -18.18 -5.29
C LYS A 199 9.25 -19.12 -4.37
N ARG A 200 9.38 -18.97 -3.04
CA ARG A 200 8.68 -19.83 -2.07
C ARG A 200 7.16 -19.74 -2.21
N SER A 201 6.62 -18.53 -2.39
CA SER A 201 5.18 -18.35 -2.57
C SER A 201 4.70 -18.97 -3.89
N ILE A 202 5.47 -18.82 -4.96
CA ILE A 202 5.18 -19.42 -6.27
C ILE A 202 5.22 -20.95 -6.19
N ASP A 203 6.29 -21.52 -5.63
CA ASP A 203 6.46 -22.96 -5.46
C ASP A 203 5.29 -23.55 -4.66
N SER A 204 4.84 -22.84 -3.61
CA SER A 204 3.70 -23.26 -2.78
C SER A 204 2.39 -23.33 -3.57
N PHE A 205 2.12 -22.33 -4.41
CA PHE A 205 0.95 -22.32 -5.29
C PHE A 205 1.02 -23.45 -6.33
N VAL A 206 2.14 -23.56 -7.04
CA VAL A 206 2.32 -24.59 -8.08
C VAL A 206 2.20 -25.99 -7.48
N LEU A 207 2.74 -26.23 -6.29
CA LEU A 207 2.60 -27.49 -5.59
C LEU A 207 1.13 -27.77 -5.22
N ALA A 208 0.42 -26.80 -4.65
CA ALA A 208 -0.99 -26.94 -4.30
C ALA A 208 -1.86 -27.23 -5.53
N TYR A 209 -1.60 -26.54 -6.64
CA TYR A 209 -2.28 -26.75 -7.91
C TYR A 209 -2.06 -28.18 -8.45
N ARG A 210 -0.81 -28.66 -8.46
CA ARG A 210 -0.48 -30.02 -8.90
C ARG A 210 -1.04 -31.12 -7.99
N ILE A 211 -1.10 -30.87 -6.68
CA ILE A 211 -1.75 -31.81 -5.75
C ILE A 211 -3.24 -31.89 -6.06
N SER A 212 -3.89 -30.75 -6.29
CA SER A 212 -5.32 -30.68 -6.61
C SER A 212 -5.64 -31.37 -7.94
N ALA A 213 -4.73 -31.26 -8.93
CA ALA A 213 -4.83 -31.95 -10.21
C ALA A 213 -4.93 -33.48 -10.10
N LYS A 214 -4.42 -34.11 -9.03
CA LYS A 214 -4.52 -35.57 -8.85
C LYS A 214 -5.95 -36.07 -8.66
N GLY A 215 -6.85 -35.18 -8.22
CA GLY A 215 -8.26 -35.49 -8.01
C GLY A 215 -9.16 -35.09 -9.19
N VAL A 216 -8.59 -34.61 -10.31
CA VAL A 216 -9.41 -34.14 -11.44
C VAL A 216 -10.07 -35.30 -12.17
N ASP A 217 -11.35 -35.15 -12.49
CA ASP A 217 -12.00 -36.00 -13.49
C ASP A 217 -11.58 -35.53 -14.89
N THR A 218 -10.68 -36.29 -15.52
CA THR A 218 -10.16 -35.94 -16.84
C THR A 218 -11.22 -36.02 -17.96
N SER A 219 -12.38 -36.62 -17.71
CA SER A 219 -13.48 -36.63 -18.67
C SER A 219 -14.12 -35.24 -18.81
N GLU A 220 -14.30 -34.51 -17.70
CA GLU A 220 -14.85 -33.15 -17.66
C GLU A 220 -13.94 -32.12 -18.37
N LEU A 221 -12.63 -32.40 -18.45
CA LEU A 221 -11.67 -31.55 -19.16
C LEU A 221 -11.80 -31.64 -20.68
N LYS A 222 -12.45 -32.68 -21.19
CA LYS A 222 -12.66 -32.92 -22.63
C LYS A 222 -14.03 -32.45 -23.10
N GLU A 223 -14.91 -32.08 -22.18
CA GLU A 223 -16.23 -31.56 -22.51
C GLU A 223 -16.13 -30.13 -23.04
N GLU A 224 -16.75 -29.87 -24.19
CA GLU A 224 -16.79 -28.54 -24.81
C GLU A 224 -17.57 -27.51 -23.97
N ASN A 225 -18.35 -27.97 -22.99
CA ASN A 225 -19.23 -27.14 -22.15
C ASN A 225 -18.50 -26.41 -21.00
N GLY A 226 -17.17 -26.50 -20.91
CA GLY A 226 -16.39 -25.61 -20.05
C GLY A 226 -16.06 -26.12 -18.65
N GLY A 227 -16.25 -27.41 -18.33
CA GLY A 227 -15.84 -28.00 -17.05
C GLY A 227 -14.37 -27.77 -16.69
N GLY A 228 -13.49 -27.78 -17.71
CA GLY A 228 -12.08 -27.43 -17.56
C GLY A 228 -11.79 -25.96 -17.19
N MET A 229 -12.73 -25.03 -17.40
CA MET A 229 -12.50 -23.60 -17.12
C MET A 229 -12.33 -23.30 -15.63
N SER A 230 -13.02 -24.06 -14.76
CA SER A 230 -12.89 -23.95 -13.29
C SER A 230 -11.49 -24.29 -12.78
N TRP A 231 -10.66 -24.92 -13.61
CA TRP A 231 -9.27 -25.27 -13.30
C TRP A 231 -8.25 -24.24 -13.78
N ASN A 232 -8.68 -23.14 -14.41
CA ASN A 232 -7.80 -22.01 -14.68
C ASN A 232 -7.63 -21.19 -13.41
N TRP A 233 -6.73 -21.62 -12.53
CA TRP A 233 -6.50 -20.96 -11.25
C TRP A 233 -5.59 -19.74 -11.42
N THR A 234 -5.86 -18.69 -10.65
CA THR A 234 -5.00 -17.50 -10.62
C THR A 234 -4.74 -17.10 -9.18
N ALA A 235 -3.50 -16.75 -8.86
CA ALA A 235 -3.17 -16.11 -7.59
C ALA A 235 -2.32 -14.86 -7.83
N ASP A 236 -2.71 -13.73 -7.25
CA ASP A 236 -1.93 -12.50 -7.29
C ASP A 236 -1.56 -12.07 -5.87
N ARG A 237 -0.31 -11.66 -5.68
CA ARG A 237 0.18 -11.07 -4.41
C ARG A 237 0.97 -9.82 -4.71
N ASP A 238 0.50 -8.67 -4.24
CA ASP A 238 1.18 -7.40 -4.47
C ASP A 238 1.44 -6.68 -3.16
N ILE A 239 2.68 -6.20 -2.97
CA ILE A 239 2.99 -5.25 -1.90
C ILE A 239 3.24 -3.89 -2.51
N LYS A 240 2.35 -2.93 -2.22
CA LYS A 240 2.36 -1.58 -2.81
C LYS A 240 2.68 -0.51 -1.76
N VAL A 241 3.23 0.62 -2.20
CA VAL A 241 3.47 1.79 -1.34
C VAL A 241 2.29 2.73 -1.43
N VAL A 242 1.66 3.02 -0.30
CA VAL A 242 0.47 3.88 -0.20
C VAL A 242 0.86 5.31 0.17
N TYR A 243 1.82 5.44 1.10
CA TYR A 243 2.33 6.71 1.60
C TYR A 243 3.78 6.52 2.04
N ASN A 244 4.66 7.47 1.73
CA ASN A 244 6.07 7.38 2.08
C ASN A 244 6.65 8.77 2.36
N THR A 245 6.44 9.23 3.59
CA THR A 245 6.98 10.49 4.10
C THR A 245 7.49 10.23 5.50
N TRP A 246 8.80 10.30 5.68
CA TRP A 246 9.49 10.05 6.94
C TRP A 246 8.84 10.84 8.10
N PRO A 247 8.54 10.18 9.23
CA PRO A 247 8.94 8.81 9.59
C PRO A 247 7.93 7.72 9.17
N LEU A 248 6.89 8.04 8.42
CA LEU A 248 5.81 7.11 8.06
C LEU A 248 6.03 6.46 6.69
N LEU A 249 5.96 5.13 6.67
CA LEU A 249 5.81 4.33 5.46
C LEU A 249 4.53 3.50 5.60
N VAL A 250 3.58 3.68 4.69
CA VAL A 250 2.37 2.85 4.61
C VAL A 250 2.50 1.91 3.43
N ILE A 251 2.36 0.62 3.71
CA ILE A 251 2.38 -0.44 2.70
C ILE A 251 1.04 -1.14 2.65
N GLU A 252 0.60 -1.49 1.45
CA GLU A 252 -0.54 -2.37 1.20
C GLU A 252 -0.01 -3.77 0.89
N LYS A 253 -0.62 -4.79 1.49
CA LYS A 253 -0.42 -6.21 1.18
C LYS A 253 -1.73 -6.74 0.59
N TYR A 254 -1.76 -6.84 -0.73
CA TYR A 254 -2.89 -7.34 -1.50
C TYR A 254 -2.75 -8.84 -1.78
N GLY A 255 -3.88 -9.55 -1.75
CA GLY A 255 -3.97 -10.90 -2.25
C GLY A 255 -5.27 -11.14 -3.01
N TYR A 256 -5.18 -11.90 -4.09
CA TYR A 256 -6.30 -12.44 -4.85
C TYR A 256 -6.04 -13.92 -5.13
N ASP A 257 -7.07 -14.74 -5.00
CA ASP A 257 -7.06 -16.16 -5.38
C ASP A 257 -8.34 -16.50 -6.12
N PHE A 258 -8.22 -17.07 -7.31
CA PHE A 258 -9.28 -17.77 -7.99
C PHE A 258 -8.88 -19.23 -8.14
N THR A 259 -9.65 -20.11 -7.53
CA THR A 259 -9.40 -21.56 -7.56
C THR A 259 -10.62 -22.32 -8.09
N GLY A 260 -11.33 -21.71 -9.06
CA GLY A 260 -12.63 -22.16 -9.55
C GLY A 260 -13.81 -21.58 -8.75
N GLY A 261 -15.04 -21.86 -9.22
CA GLY A 261 -16.28 -21.32 -8.63
C GLY A 261 -16.77 -20.04 -9.30
N ALA A 262 -17.68 -19.32 -8.64
CA ALA A 262 -18.36 -18.17 -9.22
C ALA A 262 -17.48 -16.92 -9.40
N HIS A 263 -16.53 -16.70 -8.49
CA HIS A 263 -15.60 -15.56 -8.52
C HIS A 263 -14.34 -15.87 -7.69
N GLY A 264 -13.29 -15.06 -7.85
CA GLY A 264 -12.11 -15.11 -6.97
C GLY A 264 -12.39 -14.51 -5.59
N ASN A 265 -11.49 -14.70 -4.65
CA ASN A 265 -11.52 -14.05 -3.35
C ASN A 265 -10.31 -13.12 -3.22
N TRP A 266 -10.51 -11.93 -2.64
CA TRP A 266 -9.44 -10.94 -2.55
C TRP A 266 -9.58 -10.02 -1.35
N GLY A 267 -8.51 -9.32 -1.04
CA GLY A 267 -8.49 -8.25 -0.05
C GLY A 267 -7.10 -7.67 0.11
N ALA A 268 -7.04 -6.49 0.73
CA ALA A 268 -5.80 -5.82 1.07
C ALA A 268 -5.74 -5.48 2.55
N ARG A 269 -4.57 -5.74 3.14
CA ARG A 269 -4.22 -5.27 4.49
C ARG A 269 -3.18 -4.18 4.40
N TYR A 270 -3.32 -3.16 5.21
CA TYR A 270 -2.43 -2.01 5.27
C TYR A 270 -1.61 -2.06 6.55
N LEU A 271 -0.33 -1.72 6.44
CA LEU A 271 0.56 -1.55 7.57
C LEU A 271 1.13 -0.14 7.53
N THR A 272 0.75 0.66 8.52
CA THR A 272 1.41 1.95 8.78
C THR A 272 2.62 1.71 9.67
N LEU A 273 3.81 2.00 9.16
CA LEU A 273 5.09 1.80 9.82
C LEU A 273 5.65 3.15 10.29
N ASP A 274 5.84 3.31 11.60
CA ASP A 274 6.67 4.39 12.15
C ASP A 274 8.12 3.88 12.13
N LEU A 275 8.88 4.32 11.13
CA LEU A 275 10.24 3.87 10.88
C LEU A 275 11.23 4.40 11.91
N SER A 276 10.95 5.56 12.50
CA SER A 276 11.78 6.12 13.57
C SER A 276 11.69 5.26 14.84
N LYS A 277 10.49 4.74 15.12
CA LYS A 277 10.23 3.86 16.27
C LYS A 277 10.34 2.37 15.96
N LYS A 278 10.53 2.00 14.68
CA LYS A 278 10.48 0.62 14.18
C LYS A 278 9.24 -0.13 14.69
N LYS A 279 8.08 0.51 14.55
CA LYS A 279 6.82 0.05 15.12
C LYS A 279 5.69 0.11 14.09
N VAL A 280 4.84 -0.92 14.06
CA VAL A 280 3.56 -0.89 13.35
C VAL A 280 2.58 -0.07 14.18
N VAL A 281 2.04 1.00 13.60
CA VAL A 281 1.07 1.89 14.25
C VAL A 281 -0.26 1.16 14.42
N LYS A 282 -0.81 1.21 15.63
CA LYS A 282 -2.12 0.64 15.99
C LYS A 282 -3.11 1.73 16.39
N PRO A 283 -4.43 1.47 16.38
CA PRO A 283 -5.42 2.45 16.85
C PRO A 283 -5.09 2.99 18.25
N ALA A 284 -4.64 2.11 19.15
CA ALA A 284 -4.23 2.47 20.50
C ALA A 284 -2.98 3.38 20.56
N ASP A 285 -2.24 3.59 19.46
CA ASP A 285 -1.15 4.56 19.40
C ASP A 285 -1.62 5.95 19.00
N ILE A 286 -2.79 6.04 18.37
CA ILE A 286 -3.36 7.27 17.82
C ILE A 286 -4.44 7.83 18.75
N PHE A 287 -5.26 6.95 19.33
CA PHE A 287 -6.48 7.31 20.04
C PHE A 287 -6.44 7.04 21.55
N ARG A 288 -7.12 7.90 22.33
CA ARG A 288 -7.36 7.72 23.77
C ARG A 288 -8.29 6.54 24.02
N SER A 289 -8.27 5.98 25.23
CA SER A 289 -9.24 4.94 25.62
C SER A 289 -10.67 5.46 25.48
N GLY A 290 -11.59 4.62 24.98
CA GLY A 290 -12.99 4.99 24.75
C GLY A 290 -13.27 5.66 23.39
N TYR A 291 -12.29 5.68 22.48
CA TYR A 291 -12.44 6.27 21.14
C TYR A 291 -13.48 5.57 20.25
N GLN A 292 -13.81 4.31 20.55
CA GLN A 292 -14.48 3.42 19.61
C GLN A 292 -15.82 3.95 19.12
N GLU A 293 -16.65 4.49 20.01
CA GLU A 293 -17.97 5.03 19.66
C GLU A 293 -17.84 6.29 18.79
N THR A 294 -16.97 7.24 19.18
CA THR A 294 -16.75 8.46 18.40
C THR A 294 -16.19 8.15 17.01
N VAL A 295 -15.23 7.23 16.91
CA VAL A 295 -14.66 6.84 15.62
C VAL A 295 -15.68 6.06 14.79
N SER A 296 -16.50 5.20 15.39
CA SER A 296 -17.59 4.51 14.69
C SER A 296 -18.58 5.49 14.06
N ASN A 297 -19.01 6.53 14.80
CA ASN A 297 -19.89 7.57 14.27
C ASN A 297 -19.26 8.35 13.10
N LEU A 298 -17.95 8.61 13.16
CA LEU A 298 -17.22 9.26 12.07
C LEU A 298 -17.06 8.35 10.85
N LEU A 299 -16.90 7.03 11.05
CA LEU A 299 -16.88 6.03 9.98
C LEU A 299 -18.24 5.93 9.30
N ASP A 300 -19.33 5.89 10.05
CA ASP A 300 -20.70 5.90 9.51
C ASP A 300 -20.93 7.12 8.63
N LYS A 301 -20.55 8.31 9.13
CA LYS A 301 -20.60 9.55 8.36
C LYS A 301 -19.76 9.49 7.07
N ALA A 302 -18.53 8.99 7.16
CA ALA A 302 -17.64 8.87 6.00
C ALA A 302 -18.18 7.87 4.96
N PHE A 303 -18.83 6.79 5.41
CA PHE A 303 -19.48 5.81 4.55
C PHE A 303 -20.66 6.43 3.80
N ARG A 304 -21.56 7.13 4.51
CA ARG A 304 -22.69 7.85 3.89
C ARG A 304 -22.23 8.81 2.81
N GLN A 305 -21.17 9.58 3.08
CA GLN A 305 -20.59 10.50 2.10
C GLN A 305 -20.02 9.77 0.87
N LYS A 306 -19.33 8.64 1.07
CA LYS A 306 -18.72 7.87 -0.03
C LYS A 306 -19.74 7.19 -0.93
N PHE A 307 -20.87 6.75 -0.38
CA PHE A 307 -21.93 6.02 -1.09
C PHE A 307 -23.18 6.86 -1.35
N HIS A 308 -23.11 8.18 -1.13
CA HIS A 308 -24.19 9.14 -1.37
C HIS A 308 -25.51 8.76 -0.68
N LEU A 309 -25.42 8.26 0.56
CA LEU A 309 -26.59 7.87 1.37
C LEU A 309 -27.13 9.06 2.15
N ASN A 310 -28.43 9.03 2.44
CA ASN A 310 -29.06 10.02 3.30
C ASN A 310 -28.63 9.83 4.77
N ASP A 311 -28.71 10.90 5.58
CA ASP A 311 -28.28 10.88 6.98
C ASP A 311 -29.12 9.95 7.87
N ASP A 312 -30.40 9.78 7.54
CA ASP A 312 -31.38 8.99 8.29
C ASP A 312 -31.51 7.53 7.84
N GLU A 313 -30.88 7.17 6.72
CA GLU A 313 -30.96 5.82 6.16
C GLU A 313 -30.23 4.80 7.05
N ALA A 314 -30.86 3.68 7.38
CA ALA A 314 -30.20 2.68 8.22
C ALA A 314 -29.04 2.00 7.46
N LEU A 315 -27.84 1.95 8.06
CA LEU A 315 -26.67 1.39 7.40
C LEU A 315 -26.79 -0.12 7.15
N ASP A 316 -27.52 -0.84 8.00
CA ASP A 316 -27.74 -2.30 7.90
C ASP A 316 -28.69 -2.70 6.74
N LEU A 317 -29.19 -1.72 5.97
CA LEU A 317 -29.80 -1.97 4.65
C LEU A 317 -28.75 -2.27 3.57
N HIS A 318 -27.51 -1.80 3.77
CA HIS A 318 -26.39 -1.91 2.82
C HIS A 318 -25.24 -2.75 3.37
N LEU A 319 -25.08 -2.74 4.70
CA LEU A 319 -23.99 -3.34 5.44
C LEU A 319 -24.46 -4.55 6.25
N LEU A 320 -23.50 -5.39 6.63
CA LEU A 320 -23.67 -6.52 7.54
C LEU A 320 -23.61 -6.10 9.02
N VAL A 321 -23.50 -4.79 9.28
CA VAL A 321 -23.36 -4.18 10.60
C VAL A 321 -24.30 -2.98 10.73
N LYS A 322 -24.73 -2.68 11.96
CA LYS A 322 -25.58 -1.50 12.25
C LYS A 322 -24.79 -0.19 12.27
N THR A 323 -23.55 -0.26 12.74
CA THR A 323 -22.57 0.82 12.76
C THR A 323 -21.23 0.22 12.40
N ILE A 324 -20.35 1.01 11.78
CA ILE A 324 -19.05 0.55 11.29
C ILE A 324 -18.05 0.61 12.44
N PRO A 325 -17.54 -0.54 12.94
CA PRO A 325 -16.60 -0.54 14.05
C PRO A 325 -15.19 -0.20 13.57
N PRO A 326 -14.39 0.59 14.32
CA PRO A 326 -12.98 0.75 13.98
C PRO A 326 -12.24 -0.59 14.05
N ASN A 327 -11.32 -0.81 13.12
CA ASN A 327 -10.46 -2.00 13.07
C ASN A 327 -8.97 -1.64 13.10
N ASP A 328 -8.13 -2.66 12.94
CA ASP A 328 -6.66 -2.56 12.95
C ASP A 328 -6.05 -2.32 11.55
N ASN A 329 -6.87 -2.27 10.51
CA ASN A 329 -6.42 -2.17 9.11
C ASN A 329 -6.31 -0.70 8.69
N LEU A 330 -5.27 -0.03 9.20
CA LEU A 330 -5.12 1.42 9.16
C LEU A 330 -4.11 1.93 8.14
N ILE A 331 -4.49 3.03 7.48
CA ILE A 331 -3.59 3.89 6.72
C ILE A 331 -3.49 5.24 7.43
N VAL A 332 -2.32 5.63 7.90
CA VAL A 332 -2.11 6.94 8.51
C VAL A 332 -1.28 7.82 7.58
N THR A 333 -1.79 9.01 7.28
CA THR A 333 -1.07 10.07 6.57
C THR A 333 -0.84 11.25 7.50
N ASP A 334 -0.23 12.33 7.01
CA ASP A 334 -0.08 13.57 7.77
C ASP A 334 -1.40 14.35 7.97
N LYS A 335 -2.47 13.97 7.26
CA LYS A 335 -3.78 14.66 7.30
C LYS A 335 -4.88 13.90 7.99
N GLY A 336 -4.79 12.57 8.10
CA GLY A 336 -5.83 11.77 8.72
C GLY A 336 -5.54 10.28 8.73
N VAL A 337 -6.59 9.52 9.02
CA VAL A 337 -6.55 8.05 9.12
C VAL A 337 -7.60 7.46 8.20
N CYS A 338 -7.23 6.48 7.37
CA CYS A 338 -8.19 5.59 6.74
C CYS A 338 -8.34 4.29 7.53
N PHE A 339 -9.57 3.80 7.60
CA PHE A 339 -9.90 2.43 8.01
C PHE A 339 -10.35 1.66 6.78
N SER A 340 -9.80 0.47 6.57
CA SER A 340 -10.13 -0.36 5.42
C SER A 340 -10.73 -1.70 5.83
N TYR A 341 -11.81 -2.10 5.18
CA TYR A 341 -12.58 -3.30 5.48
C TYR A 341 -12.60 -4.19 4.25
N THR A 342 -12.03 -5.38 4.37
CA THR A 342 -11.99 -6.36 3.27
C THR A 342 -13.39 -6.81 2.86
N PRO A 343 -13.59 -7.36 1.63
CA PRO A 343 -14.88 -7.92 1.24
C PRO A 343 -15.44 -8.87 2.30
N TYR A 344 -16.75 -8.80 2.57
CA TYR A 344 -17.45 -9.49 3.66
C TYR A 344 -17.18 -9.04 5.09
N GLU A 345 -16.26 -8.12 5.36
CA GLU A 345 -15.96 -7.69 6.73
C GLU A 345 -17.10 -6.87 7.34
N VAL A 346 -17.59 -5.87 6.61
CA VAL A 346 -18.73 -5.03 7.04
C VAL A 346 -19.84 -4.94 6.00
N GLY A 347 -19.63 -5.41 4.77
CA GLY A 347 -20.59 -5.32 3.67
C GLY A 347 -20.49 -6.52 2.72
N PRO A 348 -21.45 -6.69 1.79
CA PRO A 348 -21.45 -7.79 0.84
C PRO A 348 -20.25 -7.71 -0.12
N TYR A 349 -19.83 -8.85 -0.68
CA TYR A 349 -18.70 -8.91 -1.62
C TYR A 349 -18.83 -7.99 -2.83
N ALA A 350 -20.05 -7.81 -3.35
CA ALA A 350 -20.32 -6.92 -4.47
C ALA A 350 -19.97 -5.45 -4.19
N MET A 351 -19.92 -5.04 -2.92
CA MET A 351 -19.48 -3.70 -2.51
C MET A 351 -17.94 -3.55 -2.54
N GLY A 352 -17.22 -4.66 -2.65
CA GLY A 352 -15.76 -4.69 -2.64
C GLY A 352 -15.15 -4.31 -1.28
N GLN A 353 -13.88 -3.91 -1.31
CA GLN A 353 -13.19 -3.39 -0.14
C GLN A 353 -13.60 -1.94 0.13
N ILE A 354 -13.97 -1.66 1.37
CA ILE A 354 -14.43 -0.32 1.79
C ILE A 354 -13.30 0.38 2.53
N THR A 355 -12.84 1.53 2.02
CA THR A 355 -11.84 2.36 2.69
C THR A 355 -12.42 3.74 3.01
N LEU A 356 -12.42 4.09 4.30
CA LEU A 356 -13.06 5.30 4.84
C LEU A 356 -12.00 6.20 5.48
N PHE A 357 -11.85 7.41 4.94
CA PHE A 357 -10.88 8.40 5.43
C PHE A 357 -11.56 9.37 6.40
N ILE A 358 -10.90 9.63 7.54
CA ILE A 358 -11.32 10.61 8.52
C ILE A 358 -10.16 11.60 8.73
N PRO A 359 -10.34 12.90 8.47
CA PRO A 359 -9.30 13.89 8.69
C PRO A 359 -9.05 14.09 10.19
N PHE A 360 -7.80 14.37 10.57
CA PHE A 360 -7.45 14.61 11.98
C PHE A 360 -8.21 15.77 12.61
N THR A 361 -8.70 16.72 11.80
CA THR A 361 -9.55 17.81 12.27
C THR A 361 -10.86 17.32 12.90
N GLU A 362 -11.40 16.20 12.45
CA GLU A 362 -12.61 15.57 13.00
C GLU A 362 -12.30 14.62 14.18
N LEU A 363 -11.07 14.12 14.27
CA LEU A 363 -10.64 13.18 15.32
C LEU A 363 -10.15 13.86 16.60
N LYS A 364 -10.06 15.20 16.64
CA LYS A 364 -9.44 15.97 17.74
C LYS A 364 -9.87 15.55 19.15
N ALA A 365 -11.14 15.19 19.34
CA ALA A 365 -11.68 14.81 20.64
C ALA A 365 -11.11 13.49 21.18
N VAL A 366 -10.62 12.60 20.30
CA VAL A 366 -10.16 11.25 20.64
C VAL A 366 -8.68 11.01 20.39
N LEU A 367 -7.96 11.95 19.77
CA LEU A 367 -6.50 11.84 19.56
C LEU A 367 -5.72 11.91 20.89
N LYS A 368 -4.63 11.14 20.98
CA LYS A 368 -3.71 11.18 22.13
C LYS A 368 -2.99 12.51 22.29
#